data_AF-A0A4U9CZ31-F1
#
_entry.id   AF-A0A4U9CZ31-F1
#
_cell.length_a   1.000
_cell.length_b   1.000
_cell.length_c   1.000
_cell.angle_alpha   90.00
_cell.angle_beta   90.00
_cell.angle_gamma   90.00
#
_symmetry.space_group_name_H-M   'P 1'
#
loop_
_entity.id
_entity.type
_entity.pdbx_description
1 polymer ?
#
loop_
_entity_poly.entity_id
_entity_poly.type
_entity_poly.pdbx_seq_one_letter_code
_entity_poly.pdbx_strand_id
1 'polypeptide(L)'
;MTIKASGNIGVGGDGINTTNNGTGMTDITATGAVSGAHGIYAVNGSNATDMTINVSGDIASWGNGIYAENNGDGPTSITNTGKIEAPSYGNAIITQGRTSTITNAGRIIGKVQLGNEGNTVTNAIEGTWDMSGDTSDFGTGANALVNAGILMTASGASSDGVQTTTLNQVGTLTNSGSLTMANERAGDTTVINGNYVGNGGHADV
;
A
#
# COMPACT_ATOMS: atom_id res chain seq x y z
N MET A 1 -20.37 -9.87 -2.45
CA MET A 1 -19.56 -10.60 -3.45
C MET A 1 -18.34 -11.17 -2.76
N THR A 2 -17.92 -12.39 -3.10
CA THR A 2 -16.73 -13.03 -2.50
C THR A 2 -15.87 -13.67 -3.59
N ILE A 3 -14.58 -13.37 -3.58
CA ILE A 3 -13.56 -13.92 -4.48
C ILE A 3 -12.48 -14.60 -3.65
N LYS A 4 -12.14 -15.85 -3.95
CA LYS A 4 -11.06 -16.58 -3.29
C LYS A 4 -10.12 -17.16 -4.35
N ALA A 5 -8.88 -16.67 -4.35
CA ALA A 5 -7.81 -17.14 -5.22
C ALA A 5 -6.76 -17.88 -4.38
N SER A 6 -6.71 -19.20 -4.50
CA SER A 6 -5.72 -20.05 -3.82
C SER A 6 -4.70 -20.69 -4.75
N GLY A 7 -4.96 -20.69 -6.06
CA GLY A 7 -3.98 -21.06 -7.07
C GLY A 7 -3.21 -19.84 -7.57
N ASN A 8 -2.10 -20.10 -8.26
CA ASN A 8 -1.36 -19.03 -8.94
C ASN A 8 -2.15 -18.52 -10.14
N ILE A 9 -2.34 -17.21 -10.23
CA ILE A 9 -3.00 -16.53 -11.34
C ILE A 9 -1.95 -15.70 -12.08
N GLY A 10 -1.83 -15.90 -13.40
CA GLY A 10 -0.97 -15.10 -14.25
C GLY A 10 -1.59 -14.92 -15.62
N VAL A 11 -1.86 -13.68 -15.98
CA VAL A 11 -2.50 -13.30 -17.24
C VAL A 11 -1.90 -12.00 -17.78
N GLY A 12 -2.11 -11.72 -19.07
CA GLY A 12 -1.71 -10.44 -19.66
C GLY A 12 -2.62 -9.25 -19.28
N GLY A 13 -3.81 -9.54 -18.72
CA GLY A 13 -4.73 -8.54 -18.15
C GLY A 13 -4.56 -8.43 -16.63
N ASP A 14 -5.60 -8.01 -15.92
CA ASP A 14 -5.57 -7.99 -14.45
C ASP A 14 -5.66 -9.41 -13.87
N GLY A 15 -4.91 -9.69 -12.81
CA GLY A 15 -4.91 -11.00 -12.16
C GLY A 15 -6.27 -11.33 -11.55
N ILE A 16 -6.72 -10.50 -10.60
CA ILE A 16 -8.10 -10.52 -10.10
C ILE A 16 -8.78 -9.24 -10.56
N ASN A 17 -9.82 -9.35 -11.39
CA ASN A 17 -10.67 -8.23 -11.78
C ASN A 17 -12.10 -8.45 -11.29
N THR A 18 -12.62 -7.51 -10.51
CA THR A 18 -13.98 -7.63 -9.97
C THR A 18 -14.71 -6.29 -9.91
N THR A 19 -16.01 -6.33 -10.19
CA THR A 19 -16.93 -5.19 -10.06
C THR A 19 -18.22 -5.64 -9.38
N ASN A 20 -18.56 -5.04 -8.24
CA ASN A 20 -19.78 -5.33 -7.49
C ASN A 20 -20.76 -4.16 -7.58
N ASN A 21 -21.80 -4.30 -8.41
CA ASN A 21 -22.90 -3.35 -8.52
C ASN A 21 -24.12 -3.72 -7.64
N GLY A 22 -23.98 -4.74 -6.79
CA GLY A 22 -25.01 -5.18 -5.85
C GLY A 22 -25.04 -4.32 -4.59
N THR A 23 -25.79 -4.78 -3.58
CA THR A 23 -26.02 -4.04 -2.32
C THR A 23 -25.17 -4.52 -1.13
N GLY A 24 -24.33 -5.54 -1.33
CA GLY A 24 -23.50 -6.10 -0.27
C GLY A 24 -22.03 -5.74 -0.41
N MET A 25 -21.23 -6.11 0.60
CA MET A 25 -19.79 -5.94 0.59
C MET A 25 -19.08 -6.76 -0.50
N THR A 26 -17.83 -6.41 -0.80
CA THR A 26 -16.89 -7.22 -1.58
C THR A 26 -15.77 -7.75 -0.68
N ASP A 27 -15.57 -9.07 -0.70
CA ASP A 27 -14.49 -9.75 0.02
C ASP A 27 -13.58 -10.46 -0.99
N ILE A 28 -12.30 -10.12 -1.00
CA ILE A 28 -11.29 -10.72 -1.86
C ILE A 28 -10.22 -11.34 -0.97
N THR A 29 -9.93 -12.63 -1.18
CA THR A 29 -8.82 -13.33 -0.52
C THR A 29 -7.88 -13.91 -1.57
N ALA A 30 -6.63 -13.48 -1.58
CA ALA A 30 -5.56 -13.98 -2.44
C ALA A 30 -4.46 -14.65 -1.61
N THR A 31 -4.39 -15.97 -1.70
CA THR A 31 -3.43 -16.84 -0.97
C THR A 31 -2.40 -17.48 -1.91
N GLY A 32 -2.74 -17.64 -3.19
CA GLY A 32 -1.76 -17.97 -4.24
C GLY A 32 -1.13 -16.72 -4.83
N ALA A 33 -0.07 -16.89 -5.62
CA ALA A 33 0.56 -15.77 -6.32
C ALA A 33 -0.39 -15.19 -7.39
N VAL A 34 -0.50 -13.87 -7.50
CA VAL A 34 -1.33 -13.19 -8.49
C VAL A 34 -0.47 -12.24 -9.29
N SER A 35 -0.56 -12.34 -10.61
CA SER A 35 0.15 -11.46 -11.53
C SER A 35 -0.73 -10.99 -12.68
N GLY A 36 -0.49 -9.77 -13.13
CA GLY A 36 -1.25 -9.11 -14.18
C GLY A 36 -0.87 -7.65 -14.38
N ALA A 37 -1.58 -6.96 -15.28
CA ALA A 37 -1.50 -5.50 -15.44
C ALA A 37 -1.77 -4.82 -14.10
N HIS A 38 -2.93 -5.11 -13.49
CA HIS A 38 -3.11 -5.03 -12.05
C HIS A 38 -2.94 -6.41 -11.43
N GLY A 39 -2.37 -6.48 -10.23
CA GLY A 39 -2.46 -7.70 -9.43
C GLY A 39 -3.91 -7.95 -9.03
N ILE A 40 -4.51 -6.97 -8.36
CA ILE A 40 -5.92 -6.93 -8.00
C ILE A 40 -6.52 -5.60 -8.48
N TYR A 41 -7.60 -5.68 -9.25
CA TYR A 41 -8.44 -4.56 -9.65
C TYR A 41 -9.86 -4.81 -9.13
N ALA A 42 -10.31 -3.99 -8.18
CA ALA A 42 -11.59 -4.16 -7.51
C ALA A 42 -12.39 -2.87 -7.45
N VAL A 43 -13.66 -2.94 -7.87
CA VAL A 43 -14.59 -1.80 -7.88
C VAL A 43 -15.90 -2.18 -7.19
N ASN A 44 -16.32 -1.38 -6.22
CA ASN A 44 -17.68 -1.38 -5.69
C ASN A 44 -18.45 -0.20 -6.28
N GLY A 45 -19.65 -0.47 -6.80
CA GLY A 45 -20.59 0.58 -7.22
C GLY A 45 -21.24 1.26 -6.01
N SER A 46 -21.94 2.38 -6.25
CA SER A 46 -22.52 3.23 -5.20
C SER A 46 -23.57 2.56 -4.31
N ASN A 47 -24.14 1.43 -4.74
CA ASN A 47 -25.12 0.70 -3.96
C ASN A 47 -24.49 -0.33 -3.01
N ALA A 48 -23.20 -0.65 -3.19
CA ALA A 48 -22.48 -1.62 -2.36
C ALA A 48 -22.11 -1.01 -0.99
N THR A 49 -21.51 -1.83 -0.12
CA THR A 49 -21.07 -1.38 1.22
C THR A 49 -19.55 -1.26 1.30
N ASP A 50 -18.90 -2.28 1.83
CA ASP A 50 -17.50 -2.30 2.21
C ASP A 50 -16.68 -3.07 1.19
N MET A 51 -15.37 -2.84 1.18
CA MET A 51 -14.42 -3.66 0.45
C MET A 51 -13.35 -4.20 1.39
N THR A 52 -13.15 -5.51 1.41
CA THR A 52 -12.08 -6.17 2.17
C THR A 52 -11.20 -6.94 1.19
N ILE A 53 -9.88 -6.73 1.28
CA ILE A 53 -8.88 -7.41 0.47
C ILE A 53 -7.81 -8.00 1.40
N ASN A 54 -7.72 -9.33 1.43
CA ASN A 54 -6.75 -10.08 2.22
C ASN A 54 -5.73 -10.75 1.30
N VAL A 55 -4.46 -10.38 1.43
CA VAL A 55 -3.36 -10.87 0.60
C VAL A 55 -2.34 -11.58 1.48
N SER A 56 -2.06 -12.83 1.13
CA SER A 56 -0.98 -13.64 1.72
C SER A 56 -0.09 -14.30 0.68
N GLY A 57 -0.56 -14.41 -0.58
CA GLY A 57 0.30 -14.73 -1.72
C GLY A 57 0.99 -13.49 -2.29
N ASP A 58 1.98 -13.73 -3.15
CA ASP A 58 2.72 -12.66 -3.82
C ASP A 58 1.88 -12.00 -4.92
N ILE A 59 1.84 -10.67 -4.92
CA ILE A 59 1.23 -9.84 -5.96
C ILE A 59 2.35 -9.19 -6.76
N ALA A 60 2.47 -9.57 -8.04
CA ALA A 60 3.45 -9.01 -8.98
C ALA A 60 2.73 -8.36 -10.15
N SER A 61 2.89 -7.05 -10.33
CA SER A 61 2.16 -6.29 -11.35
C SER A 61 3.07 -5.39 -12.17
N TRP A 62 2.63 -5.06 -13.38
CA TRP A 62 3.35 -4.14 -14.27
C TRP A 62 2.73 -2.72 -14.21
N GLY A 63 1.44 -2.64 -13.87
CA GLY A 63 0.69 -1.44 -13.50
C GLY A 63 0.64 -1.28 -11.98
N ASN A 64 -0.52 -1.39 -11.34
CA ASN A 64 -0.64 -1.29 -9.87
C ASN A 64 -0.76 -2.67 -9.20
N GLY A 65 -0.20 -2.81 -8.00
CA GLY A 65 -0.33 -4.05 -7.23
C GLY A 65 -1.79 -4.31 -6.86
N ILE A 66 -2.38 -3.36 -6.14
CA ILE A 66 -3.81 -3.34 -5.79
C ILE A 66 -4.40 -2.00 -6.21
N TYR A 67 -5.46 -2.03 -7.02
CA TYR A 67 -6.36 -0.91 -7.25
C TYR A 67 -7.71 -1.25 -6.63
N ALA A 68 -8.14 -0.46 -5.64
CA ALA A 68 -9.38 -0.66 -4.91
C ALA A 68 -10.22 0.62 -4.89
N GLU A 69 -11.33 0.63 -5.62
CA GLU A 69 -12.26 1.76 -5.66
C GLU A 69 -13.58 1.37 -4.99
N ASN A 70 -13.86 1.94 -3.83
CA ASN A 70 -15.09 1.68 -3.09
C ASN A 70 -16.02 2.89 -3.09
N ASN A 71 -16.89 2.97 -4.09
CA ASN A 71 -17.93 4.00 -4.16
C ASN A 71 -19.13 3.70 -3.24
N GLY A 72 -19.12 2.57 -2.52
CA GLY A 72 -20.15 2.19 -1.56
C GLY A 72 -20.09 3.00 -0.26
N ASP A 73 -21.02 2.70 0.64
CA ASP A 73 -21.18 3.45 1.90
C ASP A 73 -20.17 3.05 3.01
N GLY A 74 -19.38 2.00 2.79
CA GLY A 74 -18.44 1.45 3.75
C GLY A 74 -16.96 1.79 3.47
N PRO A 75 -16.05 1.50 4.41
CA PRO A 75 -14.61 1.65 4.20
C PRO A 75 -14.02 0.59 3.26
N THR A 76 -12.77 0.84 2.86
CA THR A 76 -11.89 -0.16 2.25
C THR A 76 -10.88 -0.66 3.31
N SER A 77 -10.75 -1.97 3.47
CA SER A 77 -9.75 -2.60 4.35
C SER A 77 -8.83 -3.51 3.53
N ILE A 78 -7.52 -3.31 3.65
CA ILE A 78 -6.52 -4.13 2.98
C ILE A 78 -5.56 -4.69 4.03
N THR A 79 -5.43 -6.01 4.06
CA THR A 79 -4.43 -6.70 4.91
C THR A 79 -3.46 -7.43 4.01
N ASN A 80 -2.16 -7.11 4.12
CA ASN A 80 -1.09 -7.78 3.42
C ASN A 80 -0.19 -8.54 4.40
N THR A 81 0.02 -9.82 4.14
CA THR A 81 1.02 -10.69 4.80
C THR A 81 1.98 -11.31 3.78
N GLY A 82 1.72 -11.12 2.48
CA GLY A 82 2.60 -11.54 1.40
C GLY A 82 3.47 -10.39 0.90
N LYS A 83 3.93 -10.51 -0.35
CA LYS A 83 4.65 -9.44 -1.05
C LYS A 83 3.74 -8.73 -2.05
N ILE A 84 3.68 -7.41 -2.03
CA ILE A 84 3.03 -6.58 -3.06
C ILE A 84 4.10 -5.76 -3.76
N GLU A 85 4.21 -5.92 -5.07
CA GLU A 85 5.24 -5.29 -5.90
C GLU A 85 4.65 -4.74 -7.22
N ALA A 86 4.98 -3.48 -7.49
CA ALA A 86 4.65 -2.77 -8.74
C ALA A 86 5.87 -1.94 -9.20
N PRO A 87 6.89 -2.56 -9.84
CA PRO A 87 8.22 -1.97 -9.93
C PRO A 87 8.43 -1.03 -11.11
N SER A 88 7.55 -1.01 -12.13
CA SER A 88 7.86 -0.32 -13.38
C SER A 88 7.20 1.04 -13.57
N TYR A 89 5.98 1.29 -13.09
CA TYR A 89 5.32 2.61 -13.24
C TYR A 89 4.15 2.85 -12.27
N GLY A 90 3.68 1.81 -11.57
CA GLY A 90 2.46 1.93 -10.79
C GLY A 90 2.67 1.91 -9.30
N ASN A 91 1.55 2.03 -8.63
CA ASN A 91 1.46 2.13 -7.20
C ASN A 91 1.35 0.71 -6.64
N ALA A 92 2.00 0.45 -5.52
CA ALA A 92 1.79 -0.82 -4.83
C ALA A 92 0.32 -0.96 -4.43
N ILE A 93 -0.27 0.12 -3.91
CA ILE A 93 -1.69 0.18 -3.52
C ILE A 93 -2.27 1.55 -3.91
N ILE A 94 -3.43 1.53 -4.58
CA ILE A 94 -4.35 2.67 -4.73
C ILE A 94 -5.65 2.34 -4.01
N THR A 95 -6.15 3.30 -3.24
CA THR A 95 -7.54 3.28 -2.78
C THR A 95 -8.28 4.55 -3.19
N GLN A 96 -9.55 4.41 -3.52
CA GLN A 96 -10.49 5.50 -3.79
C GLN A 96 -11.83 5.25 -3.11
N GLY A 97 -12.59 6.33 -2.85
CA GLY A 97 -13.89 6.27 -2.21
C GLY A 97 -13.90 6.91 -0.83
N ARG A 98 -14.39 6.17 0.18
CA ARG A 98 -14.38 6.57 1.60
C ARG A 98 -13.07 6.15 2.27
N THR A 99 -12.99 6.26 3.59
CA THR A 99 -11.82 5.91 4.39
C THR A 99 -11.21 4.54 4.05
N SER A 100 -9.88 4.49 4.00
CA SER A 100 -9.12 3.25 3.81
C SER A 100 -8.25 2.93 5.02
N THR A 101 -8.20 1.65 5.36
CA THR A 101 -7.29 1.09 6.37
C THR A 101 -6.42 0.03 5.72
N ILE A 102 -5.10 0.23 5.76
CA ILE A 102 -4.12 -0.72 5.24
C ILE A 102 -3.30 -1.25 6.40
N THR A 103 -3.21 -2.58 6.52
CA THR A 103 -2.28 -3.25 7.44
C THR A 103 -1.28 -4.05 6.63
N ASN A 104 -0.01 -3.66 6.71
CA ASN A 104 1.11 -4.39 6.12
C ASN A 104 1.86 -5.17 7.21
N ALA A 105 1.80 -6.49 7.15
CA ALA A 105 2.62 -7.43 7.92
C ALA A 105 3.47 -8.34 7.01
N GLY A 106 3.61 -7.96 5.73
CA GLY A 106 4.49 -8.61 4.77
C GLY A 106 5.43 -7.58 4.15
N ARG A 107 5.59 -7.61 2.82
CA ARG A 107 6.41 -6.64 2.10
C ARG A 107 5.60 -5.84 1.09
N ILE A 108 5.70 -4.52 1.12
CA ILE A 108 5.22 -3.61 0.08
C ILE A 108 6.44 -3.00 -0.62
N ILE A 109 6.46 -3.03 -1.95
CA ILE A 109 7.44 -2.33 -2.79
C ILE A 109 6.70 -1.40 -3.74
N GLY A 110 6.93 -0.10 -3.58
CA GLY A 110 6.31 0.98 -4.34
C GLY A 110 5.48 1.91 -3.45
N LYS A 111 5.05 3.02 -4.06
CA LYS A 111 4.20 4.02 -3.38
C LYS A 111 2.78 3.53 -3.12
N VAL A 112 2.17 4.15 -2.11
CA VAL A 112 0.76 4.01 -1.77
C VAL A 112 0.06 5.34 -2.03
N GLN A 113 -1.10 5.30 -2.72
CA GLN A 113 -1.89 6.49 -3.06
C GLN A 113 -3.32 6.31 -2.53
N LEU A 114 -3.71 7.13 -1.56
CA LEU A 114 -5.02 7.06 -0.92
C LEU A 114 -5.82 8.30 -1.31
N GLY A 115 -6.69 8.17 -2.30
CA GLY A 115 -7.45 9.29 -2.86
C GLY A 115 -8.66 9.73 -2.04
N ASN A 116 -8.78 9.26 -0.79
CA ASN A 116 -9.96 9.43 0.05
C ASN A 116 -9.65 10.15 1.37
N GLU A 117 -10.66 10.38 2.21
CA GLU A 117 -10.51 11.07 3.50
C GLU A 117 -10.23 10.11 4.67
N GLY A 118 -9.34 10.52 5.58
CA GLY A 118 -9.21 9.93 6.92
C GLY A 118 -8.50 8.57 6.98
N ASN A 119 -7.42 8.42 6.22
CA ASN A 119 -6.72 7.16 6.02
C ASN A 119 -5.83 6.71 7.18
N THR A 120 -5.76 5.39 7.38
CA THR A 120 -4.76 4.79 8.28
C THR A 120 -3.95 3.73 7.55
N VAL A 121 -2.63 3.85 7.61
CA VAL A 121 -1.70 2.79 7.19
C VAL A 121 -0.93 2.31 8.43
N THR A 122 -0.93 1.01 8.67
CA THR A 122 -0.15 0.37 9.71
C THR A 122 0.88 -0.53 9.06
N ASN A 123 2.16 -0.20 9.23
CA ASN A 123 3.26 -1.11 8.92
C ASN A 123 3.62 -1.86 10.21
N ALA A 124 3.14 -3.09 10.33
CA ALA A 124 3.30 -3.94 11.50
C ALA A 124 4.78 -4.34 11.72
N ILE A 125 5.09 -4.98 12.86
CA ILE A 125 6.47 -5.32 13.25
C ILE A 125 7.19 -6.21 12.22
N GLU A 126 6.47 -7.12 11.57
CA GLU A 126 6.99 -7.97 10.49
C GLU A 126 6.94 -7.28 9.12
N GLY A 127 6.27 -6.13 9.05
CA GLY A 127 6.03 -5.34 7.86
C GLY A 127 7.28 -4.61 7.39
N THR A 128 7.57 -4.74 6.10
CA THR A 128 8.52 -3.89 5.38
C THR A 128 7.79 -3.11 4.30
N TRP A 129 7.97 -1.80 4.26
CA TRP A 129 7.46 -0.97 3.17
C TRP A 129 8.62 -0.19 2.54
N ASP A 130 8.95 -0.58 1.31
CA ASP A 130 9.92 0.09 0.45
C ASP A 130 9.20 1.09 -0.46
N MET A 131 9.44 2.38 -0.24
CA MET A 131 8.87 3.48 -1.01
C MET A 131 9.95 4.37 -1.63
N SER A 132 11.16 3.82 -1.77
CA SER A 132 12.38 4.56 -2.06
C SER A 132 12.32 5.34 -3.36
N GLY A 133 12.59 6.65 -3.29
CA GLY A 133 12.60 7.58 -4.41
C GLY A 133 11.22 8.03 -4.89
N ASP A 134 10.16 7.69 -4.16
CA ASP A 134 8.77 7.87 -4.58
C ASP A 134 7.98 8.79 -3.64
N THR A 135 6.78 9.19 -4.06
CA THR A 135 5.84 9.94 -3.22
C THR A 135 4.62 9.09 -2.90
N SER A 136 4.40 8.79 -1.62
CA SER A 136 3.16 8.18 -1.14
C SER A 136 2.24 9.26 -0.56
N ASP A 137 0.97 9.25 -0.94
CA ASP A 137 -0.01 10.29 -0.56
C ASP A 137 -1.18 9.67 0.21
N PHE A 138 -1.51 10.26 1.35
CA PHE A 138 -2.55 9.79 2.25
C PHE A 138 -3.89 10.52 2.05
N GLY A 139 -4.00 11.42 1.08
CA GLY A 139 -5.23 12.11 0.72
C GLY A 139 -5.57 13.27 1.64
N THR A 140 -6.85 13.42 1.96
CA THR A 140 -7.37 14.53 2.78
C THR A 140 -7.87 14.03 4.14
N GLY A 141 -8.26 14.96 5.01
CA GLY A 141 -8.80 14.62 6.34
C GLY A 141 -7.73 14.17 7.35
N ALA A 142 -8.17 13.47 8.39
CA ALA A 142 -7.33 13.05 9.50
C ALA A 142 -6.63 11.73 9.20
N ASN A 143 -5.43 11.83 8.63
CA ASN A 143 -4.63 10.66 8.24
C ASN A 143 -3.65 10.23 9.35
N ALA A 144 -3.24 8.96 9.31
CA ALA A 144 -2.21 8.41 10.18
C ALA A 144 -1.37 7.33 9.49
N LEU A 145 -0.07 7.33 9.79
CA LEU A 145 0.84 6.23 9.52
C LEU A 145 1.40 5.71 10.85
N VAL A 146 1.19 4.44 11.15
CA VAL A 146 1.79 3.78 12.31
C VAL A 146 2.85 2.82 11.80
N ASN A 147 4.11 3.03 12.19
CA ASN A 147 5.21 2.15 11.85
C ASN A 147 5.75 1.44 13.09
N ALA A 148 5.63 0.11 13.11
CA ALA A 148 6.32 -0.76 14.05
C ALA A 148 7.38 -1.64 13.36
N GLY A 149 7.34 -1.76 12.03
CA GLY A 149 8.31 -2.50 11.23
C GLY A 149 9.36 -1.60 10.60
N ILE A 150 9.65 -1.84 9.32
CA ILE A 150 10.68 -1.10 8.56
C ILE A 150 10.02 -0.27 7.45
N LEU A 151 10.25 1.05 7.48
CA LEU A 151 10.06 1.92 6.32
C LEU A 151 11.40 2.13 5.64
N MET A 152 11.53 1.72 4.38
CA MET A 152 12.71 2.00 3.56
C MET A 152 12.38 3.17 2.64
N THR A 153 13.15 4.24 2.79
CA THR A 153 12.98 5.49 2.05
C THR A 153 14.16 5.81 1.16
N ALA A 154 15.23 5.01 1.22
CA ALA A 154 16.23 4.88 0.17
C ALA A 154 16.77 3.45 0.13
N SER A 155 16.81 2.86 -1.05
CA SER A 155 17.25 1.47 -1.30
C SER A 155 17.98 1.30 -2.64
N GLY A 156 18.17 2.38 -3.39
CA GLY A 156 18.90 2.39 -4.66
C GLY A 156 20.40 2.12 -4.46
N ALA A 157 21.05 1.62 -5.51
CA ALA A 157 22.48 1.36 -5.50
C ALA A 157 23.31 2.66 -5.49
N SER A 158 24.60 2.55 -5.13
CA SER A 158 25.54 3.68 -5.18
C SER A 158 25.67 4.29 -6.59
N SER A 159 25.34 3.53 -7.64
CA SER A 159 25.31 3.96 -9.03
C SER A 159 24.06 4.74 -9.45
N ASP A 160 22.98 4.69 -8.66
CA ASP A 160 21.69 5.29 -9.03
C ASP A 160 21.71 6.82 -8.85
N GLY A 161 20.58 7.50 -9.04
CA GLY A 161 20.41 8.90 -8.62
C GLY A 161 20.06 9.02 -7.13
N VAL A 162 20.27 10.19 -6.53
CA VAL A 162 19.87 10.47 -5.15
C VAL A 162 18.35 10.29 -5.06
N GLN A 163 17.90 9.59 -4.03
CA GLN A 163 16.49 9.32 -3.80
C GLN A 163 15.89 10.38 -2.89
N THR A 164 14.79 10.99 -3.34
CA THR A 164 13.93 11.79 -2.47
C THR A 164 12.60 11.05 -2.33
N THR A 165 12.31 10.63 -1.11
CA THR A 165 11.07 9.94 -0.76
C THR A 165 10.16 10.87 0.01
N THR A 166 8.89 10.94 -0.37
CA THR A 166 7.91 11.81 0.29
C THR A 166 6.73 11.02 0.83
N LEU A 167 6.45 11.20 2.12
CA LEU A 167 5.19 10.84 2.76
C LEU A 167 4.32 12.09 2.82
N ASN A 168 3.41 12.22 1.86
CA ASN A 168 2.55 13.38 1.73
C ASN A 168 1.25 13.23 2.52
N GLN A 169 0.77 14.34 3.09
CA GLN A 169 -0.53 14.41 3.77
C GLN A 169 -0.73 13.36 4.88
N VAL A 170 0.36 12.90 5.51
CA VAL A 170 0.33 11.76 6.44
C VAL A 170 -0.49 12.04 7.71
N GLY A 171 -0.78 13.31 8.00
CA GLY A 171 -1.34 13.75 9.27
C GLY A 171 -0.31 13.54 10.38
N THR A 172 -0.25 12.33 10.94
CA THR A 172 0.80 11.94 11.90
C THR A 172 1.43 10.60 11.55
N LEU A 173 2.75 10.59 11.38
CA LEU A 173 3.58 9.38 11.40
C LEU A 173 4.00 9.10 12.85
N THR A 174 3.55 7.98 13.41
CA THR A 174 4.03 7.45 14.70
C THR A 174 4.99 6.31 14.43
N ASN A 175 6.26 6.47 14.80
CA ASN A 175 7.31 5.51 14.52
C ASN A 175 7.84 4.85 15.80
N SER A 176 7.50 3.58 16.00
CA SER A 176 8.13 2.68 16.97
C SER A 176 9.08 1.66 16.32
N GLY A 177 9.17 1.63 14.99
CA GLY A 177 10.05 0.76 14.21
C GLY A 177 11.29 1.49 13.66
N SER A 178 11.78 1.04 12.50
CA SER A 178 12.88 1.70 11.77
C SER A 178 12.37 2.48 10.56
N LEU A 179 12.96 3.65 10.35
CA LEU A 179 12.92 4.39 9.09
C LEU A 179 14.36 4.45 8.56
N THR A 180 14.65 3.86 7.40
CA THR A 180 16.04 3.69 6.94
C THR A 180 16.28 4.25 5.55
N MET A 181 17.43 4.92 5.40
CA MET A 181 18.05 5.36 4.16
C MET A 181 19.43 4.71 3.94
N ALA A 182 19.73 3.61 4.64
CA ALA A 182 21.07 3.00 4.71
C ALA A 182 21.44 2.21 3.44
N ASN A 183 21.49 2.89 2.29
CA ASN A 183 21.90 2.34 0.99
C ASN A 183 23.36 2.70 0.62
N GLU A 184 24.15 3.12 1.61
CA GLU A 184 25.54 3.55 1.47
C GLU A 184 25.74 4.78 0.55
N ARG A 185 24.68 5.58 0.33
CA ARG A 185 24.70 6.73 -0.56
C ARG A 185 24.38 8.04 0.16
N ALA A 186 25.31 8.98 0.11
CA ALA A 186 25.07 10.31 0.66
C ALA A 186 24.08 11.12 -0.20
N GLY A 187 23.21 11.88 0.47
CA GLY A 187 22.34 12.88 -0.16
C GLY A 187 20.86 12.49 -0.23
N ASP A 188 20.51 11.25 0.11
CA ASP A 188 19.12 10.82 0.11
C ASP A 188 18.28 11.58 1.14
N THR A 189 17.02 11.80 0.81
CA THR A 189 16.12 12.67 1.57
C THR A 189 14.79 11.98 1.80
N THR A 190 14.34 11.97 3.06
CA THR A 190 12.96 11.63 3.42
C THR A 190 12.21 12.91 3.80
N VAL A 191 11.09 13.17 3.13
CA VAL A 191 10.19 14.29 3.41
C VAL A 191 8.91 13.75 4.04
N ILE A 192 8.53 14.28 5.19
CA ILE A 192 7.26 13.97 5.86
C ILE A 192 6.43 15.24 5.89
N ASN A 193 5.40 15.32 5.05
CA ASN A 193 4.44 16.43 5.06
C ASN A 193 3.33 16.11 6.07
N GLY A 194 3.66 16.27 7.34
CA GLY A 194 2.81 16.04 8.49
C GLY A 194 3.62 16.04 9.78
N ASN A 195 3.02 15.56 10.86
CA ASN A 195 3.73 15.41 12.13
C ASN A 195 4.51 14.10 12.17
N TYR A 196 5.66 14.12 12.82
CA TYR A 196 6.43 12.92 13.18
C TYR A 196 6.48 12.77 14.69
N VAL A 197 6.16 11.56 15.18
CA VAL A 197 6.24 11.19 16.59
C VAL A 197 7.10 9.95 16.72
N GLY A 198 8.26 10.08 17.36
CA GLY A 198 9.08 8.94 17.75
C GLY A 198 8.52 8.27 19.00
N ASN A 199 8.29 6.96 18.93
CA ASN A 199 7.78 6.12 20.03
C ASN A 199 8.72 4.94 20.29
N GLY A 200 10.01 5.23 20.49
CA GLY A 200 11.05 4.23 20.69
C GLY A 200 11.66 3.66 19.39
N GLY A 201 11.20 4.12 18.23
CA GLY A 201 11.78 3.78 16.92
C GLY A 201 13.09 4.51 16.63
N HIS A 202 13.81 4.04 15.61
CA HIS A 202 15.07 4.62 15.15
C HIS A 202 14.98 5.09 13.69
N ALA A 203 15.87 6.02 13.33
CA ALA A 203 16.08 6.45 11.95
C ALA A 203 17.56 6.20 11.60
N ASP A 204 17.79 5.30 10.65
CA ASP A 204 19.12 4.90 10.18
C ASP A 204 19.44 5.59 8.85
N VAL A 205 20.69 6.06 8.69
CA VAL A 205 21.20 6.72 7.49
C VAL A 205 22.45 6.01 7.00
#